data_AF-A0A935T6Y0-F1
#
_entry.id   AF-A0A935T6Y0-F1
#
_cell.length_a   1.000
_cell.length_b   1.000
_cell.length_c   1.000
_cell.angle_alpha   90.00
_cell.angle_beta   90.00
_cell.angle_gamma   90.00
#
_symmetry.space_group_name_H-M   'P 1'
#
loop_
_entity.id
_entity.type
_entity.pdbx_description
1 polymer ?
#
loop_
_entity_poly.entity_id
_entity_poly.type
_entity_poly.pdbx_seq_one_letter_code
_entity_poly.pdbx_strand_id
1 'polypeptide(L)'
;MEESRMANESGTNLPVLSGGTLCPATLFDGQTHFGVAVAVKADGKESYLMVPDATNITKGQPVYITKPVTIKGEHLAAYLRSKNVSMPDEVKNLLNTTSISCDAFYFSKNERLLAEAERTKWIEDHAEELKSDDAAEKARKAAAAKVDDGAFLMMFELKFNEGLIGALTKDEDLGKLFDITGASLRVLRCRESSKKILEEYAALLGEE
;
A
#
# COMPACT_ATOMS: atom_id res chain seq x y z
N MET A 1 38.64 22.88 -29.46
CA MET A 1 38.30 21.72 -28.62
C MET A 1 38.58 22.12 -27.20
N GLU A 2 37.53 22.42 -26.44
CA GLU A 2 37.56 22.28 -24.98
C GLU A 2 36.09 22.23 -24.53
N GLU A 3 35.68 21.00 -24.20
CA GLU A 3 34.40 20.69 -23.58
C GLU A 3 34.41 21.29 -22.16
N SER A 4 33.45 22.16 -21.84
CA SER A 4 33.11 22.44 -20.46
C SER A 4 31.74 21.84 -20.18
N ARG A 5 31.80 20.77 -19.37
CA ARG A 5 30.72 19.89 -18.97
C ARG A 5 29.60 20.67 -18.31
N MET A 6 28.38 20.56 -18.86
CA MET A 6 27.18 20.88 -18.10
C MET A 6 27.12 19.95 -16.89
N ALA A 7 27.09 20.53 -15.70
CA ALA A 7 26.72 19.82 -14.49
C ALA A 7 25.27 19.34 -14.66
N ASN A 8 25.09 18.04 -14.79
CA ASN A 8 23.79 17.40 -14.63
C ASN A 8 23.40 17.60 -13.16
N GLU A 9 22.51 18.54 -12.88
CA GLU A 9 21.79 18.59 -11.61
C GLU A 9 20.85 17.40 -11.55
N SER A 10 21.36 16.24 -11.12
CA SER A 10 20.51 15.15 -10.62
C SER A 10 20.03 15.52 -9.21
N GLY A 11 19.22 16.57 -9.13
CA GLY A 11 18.46 16.88 -7.93
C GLY A 11 17.44 15.76 -7.76
N THR A 12 17.77 14.74 -6.98
CA THR A 12 16.76 13.86 -6.42
C THR A 12 15.90 14.74 -5.52
N ASN A 13 14.70 15.08 -5.98
CA ASN A 13 13.67 15.72 -5.16
C ASN A 13 13.18 14.71 -4.12
N LEU A 14 14.09 14.25 -3.26
CA LEU A 14 13.73 13.47 -2.08
C LEU A 14 12.69 14.29 -1.32
N PRO A 15 11.60 13.68 -0.87
CA PRO A 15 10.60 14.39 -0.10
C PRO A 15 11.31 14.97 1.11
N VAL A 16 11.37 16.30 1.17
CA VAL A 16 11.59 16.96 2.45
C VAL A 16 10.41 16.50 3.30
N LEU A 17 10.71 15.92 4.47
CA LEU A 17 9.76 15.67 5.55
C LEU A 17 9.19 17.04 6.01
N SER A 18 8.43 17.69 5.15
CA SER A 18 7.77 18.94 5.45
C SER A 18 6.59 18.57 6.36
N GLY A 19 6.62 19.15 7.56
CA GLY A 19 5.88 18.74 8.75
C GLY A 19 4.35 18.89 8.70
N GLY A 20 3.72 18.62 7.57
CA GLY A 20 2.29 18.38 7.49
C GLY A 20 2.00 16.91 7.75
N THR A 21 1.40 16.61 8.90
CA THR A 21 0.63 15.38 9.18
C THR A 21 1.35 14.03 9.34
N LEU A 22 2.63 13.85 9.00
CA LEU A 22 3.28 12.51 9.09
C LEU A 22 4.63 12.43 9.81
N CYS A 23 5.12 13.53 10.39
CA CYS A 23 6.12 13.47 11.46
C CYS A 23 5.36 13.39 12.79
N PRO A 24 5.23 12.21 13.42
CA PRO A 24 4.62 12.17 14.74
C PRO A 24 5.46 13.05 15.68
N ALA A 25 4.80 13.83 16.54
CA ALA A 25 5.46 14.71 17.52
C ALA A 25 6.49 13.94 18.39
N THR A 26 6.37 12.61 18.44
CA THR A 26 7.29 11.68 19.07
C THR A 26 8.70 11.66 18.46
N LEU A 27 8.94 12.23 17.28
CA LEU A 27 10.29 12.32 16.68
C LEU A 27 11.11 13.50 17.19
N PHE A 28 10.49 14.39 17.98
CA PHE A 28 11.15 15.56 18.57
C PHE A 28 11.39 15.36 20.07
N ASP A 29 11.88 14.18 20.47
CA ASP A 29 12.09 13.78 21.86
C ASP A 29 13.56 13.96 22.35
N GLY A 30 14.43 14.50 21.48
CA GLY A 30 15.86 14.68 21.75
C GLY A 30 16.72 13.47 21.40
N GLN A 31 16.14 12.39 20.86
CA GLN A 31 16.86 11.21 20.37
C GLN A 31 17.14 11.28 18.86
N THR A 32 18.06 10.43 18.39
CA THR A 32 18.34 10.29 16.96
C THR A 32 17.31 9.37 16.30
N HIS A 33 16.61 9.88 15.30
CA HIS A 33 15.67 9.11 14.47
C HIS A 33 16.17 8.96 13.04
N PHE A 34 15.92 7.81 12.41
CA PHE A 34 16.29 7.55 11.03
C PHE A 34 15.03 7.35 10.18
N GLY A 35 14.73 8.25 9.25
CA GLY A 35 13.67 8.04 8.25
C GLY A 35 14.19 7.29 7.02
N VAL A 36 13.37 6.40 6.45
CA VAL A 36 13.64 5.73 5.18
C VAL A 36 12.56 6.13 4.17
N ALA A 37 12.98 6.63 3.01
CA ALA A 37 12.11 6.86 1.86
C ALA A 37 12.68 6.11 0.66
N VAL A 38 11.89 5.20 0.09
CA VAL A 38 12.25 4.46 -1.13
C VAL A 38 11.44 5.03 -2.28
N ALA A 39 12.12 5.67 -3.23
CA ALA A 39 11.49 6.16 -4.46
C ALA A 39 11.04 4.98 -5.33
N VAL A 40 9.77 5.00 -5.73
CA VAL A 40 9.14 4.04 -6.63
C VAL A 40 8.62 4.84 -7.82
N LYS A 41 9.15 4.56 -9.01
CA LYS A 41 8.70 5.20 -10.25
C LYS A 41 7.86 4.23 -11.07
N ALA A 42 6.61 4.61 -11.34
CA ALA A 42 5.70 3.87 -12.21
C ALA A 42 4.97 4.87 -13.13
N ASP A 43 4.81 4.51 -14.41
CA ASP A 43 4.19 5.39 -15.41
C ASP A 43 4.81 6.80 -15.49
N GLY A 44 6.13 6.90 -15.27
CA GLY A 44 6.84 8.17 -15.30
C GLY A 44 6.63 9.06 -14.07
N LYS A 45 5.68 8.74 -13.18
CA LYS A 45 5.44 9.42 -11.92
C LYS A 45 6.22 8.76 -10.79
N GLU A 46 6.79 9.57 -9.92
CA GLU A 46 7.53 9.11 -8.75
C GLU A 46 6.62 9.17 -7.53
N SER A 47 6.56 8.07 -6.78
CA SER A 47 5.96 7.96 -5.46
C SER A 47 7.01 7.46 -4.48
N TYR A 48 6.77 7.56 -3.19
CA TYR A 48 7.71 7.10 -2.17
C TYR A 48 7.02 6.13 -1.23
N LEU A 49 7.65 4.98 -0.99
CA LEU A 49 7.35 4.14 0.17
C LEU A 49 8.12 4.71 1.37
N MET A 50 7.39 5.14 2.38
CA MET A 50 7.91 5.88 3.51
C MET A 50 7.87 5.06 4.79
N VAL A 51 8.97 5.11 5.56
CA VAL A 51 9.07 4.67 6.96
C VAL A 51 9.61 5.87 7.75
N PRO A 52 8.76 6.66 8.43
CA PRO A 52 9.16 7.92 9.07
C PRO A 52 10.26 7.76 10.11
N ASP A 53 10.24 6.69 10.90
CA ASP A 53 11.30 6.37 11.85
C ASP A 53 11.56 4.85 11.92
N ALA A 54 12.64 4.48 11.26
CA ALA A 54 13.22 3.15 11.17
C ALA A 54 14.16 2.81 12.34
N THR A 55 14.37 3.71 13.31
CA THR A 55 15.23 3.43 14.48
C THR A 55 14.68 2.27 15.32
N ASN A 56 13.34 2.12 15.38
CA ASN A 56 12.65 1.03 16.10
C ASN A 56 11.35 0.60 15.39
N ILE A 57 11.47 -0.14 14.27
CA ILE A 57 10.35 -0.62 13.40
C ILE A 57 9.35 -1.55 14.13
N THR A 58 9.49 -1.78 15.43
CA THR A 58 8.76 -2.84 16.12
C THR A 58 7.33 -2.45 16.55
N LYS A 59 6.98 -1.16 16.76
CA LYS A 59 5.65 -0.70 17.21
C LYS A 59 5.30 0.74 16.82
N GLY A 60 4.03 0.98 16.48
CA GLY A 60 3.37 2.28 16.27
C GLY A 60 3.68 2.98 14.95
N GLN A 61 4.86 2.75 14.38
CA GLN A 61 5.39 3.43 13.19
C GLN A 61 4.59 3.05 11.93
N PRO A 62 4.05 4.03 11.18
CA PRO A 62 3.36 3.74 9.94
C PRO A 62 4.32 3.60 8.77
N VAL A 63 4.04 2.66 7.89
CA VAL A 63 4.60 2.53 6.55
C VAL A 63 3.52 2.97 5.57
N TYR A 64 3.83 3.91 4.68
CA TYR A 64 2.83 4.43 3.76
C TYR A 64 3.40 4.86 2.41
N ILE A 65 2.54 4.99 1.40
CA ILE A 65 2.89 5.64 0.13
C ILE A 65 2.54 7.13 0.18
N THR A 66 3.38 7.98 -0.41
CA THR A 66 3.15 9.43 -0.45
C THR A 66 2.25 9.88 -1.59
N LYS A 67 2.15 9.06 -2.65
CA LYS A 67 1.32 9.32 -3.83
C LYS A 67 0.77 8.01 -4.40
N PRO A 68 -0.37 8.01 -5.10
CA PRO A 68 -0.84 6.82 -5.83
C PRO A 68 0.23 6.26 -6.77
N VAL A 69 0.40 4.93 -6.76
CA VAL A 69 1.32 4.22 -7.66
C VAL A 69 0.50 3.59 -8.77
N THR A 70 0.67 4.04 -10.01
CA THR A 70 -0.07 3.51 -11.16
C THR A 70 0.85 2.80 -12.14
N ILE A 71 0.46 1.59 -12.52
CA ILE A 71 1.07 0.79 -13.57
C ILE A 71 0.11 0.76 -14.75
N LYS A 72 0.57 1.18 -15.93
CA LYS A 72 -0.19 1.05 -17.18
C LYS A 72 0.33 -0.12 -17.99
N GLY A 73 -0.57 -1.00 -18.43
CA GLY A 73 -0.21 -2.15 -19.26
C GLY A 73 0.36 -1.76 -20.63
N GLU A 74 0.04 -0.56 -21.14
CA GLU A 74 0.59 -0.03 -22.40
C GLU A 74 2.13 0.02 -22.40
N HIS A 75 2.75 0.34 -21.26
CA HIS A 75 4.21 0.37 -21.11
C HIS A 75 4.81 -1.04 -21.17
N LEU A 76 4.14 -2.02 -20.56
CA LEU A 76 4.54 -3.42 -20.66
C LEU A 76 4.39 -3.92 -22.10
N ALA A 77 3.30 -3.59 -22.78
CA ALA A 77 3.10 -3.93 -24.17
C ALA A 77 4.19 -3.33 -25.07
N ALA A 78 4.55 -2.06 -24.87
CA ALA A 78 5.63 -1.39 -25.59
C ALA A 78 7.00 -2.07 -25.33
N TYR A 79 7.28 -2.42 -24.07
CA TYR A 79 8.49 -3.15 -23.70
C TYR A 79 8.57 -4.52 -24.39
N LEU A 80 7.50 -5.31 -24.34
CA LEU A 80 7.46 -6.65 -24.96
C LEU A 80 7.66 -6.57 -26.48
N ARG A 81 7.06 -5.58 -27.16
CA ARG A 81 7.30 -5.32 -28.59
C ARG A 81 8.77 -4.97 -28.86
N SER A 82 9.39 -4.15 -28.01
CA SER A 82 10.82 -3.82 -28.17
C SER A 82 11.76 -5.02 -28.04
N LYS A 83 11.28 -6.10 -27.39
CA LYS A 83 11.99 -7.38 -27.23
C LYS A 83 11.60 -8.41 -28.29
N ASN A 84 10.85 -8.02 -29.33
CA ASN A 84 10.32 -8.90 -30.38
C ASN A 84 9.49 -10.07 -29.83
N VAL A 85 8.82 -9.88 -28.68
CA VAL A 85 7.89 -10.87 -28.14
C VAL A 85 6.58 -10.77 -28.91
N SER A 86 6.23 -11.84 -29.62
CA SER A 86 4.93 -11.96 -30.27
C SER A 86 3.84 -12.16 -29.23
N MET A 87 2.74 -11.41 -29.36
CA MET A 87 1.59 -11.49 -28.45
C MET A 87 0.31 -11.66 -29.28
N PRO A 88 -0.65 -12.48 -28.83
CA PRO A 88 -2.00 -12.48 -29.38
C PRO A 88 -2.64 -11.09 -29.28
N ASP A 89 -3.54 -10.76 -30.22
CA ASP A 89 -4.23 -9.47 -30.26
C ASP A 89 -5.02 -9.21 -28.98
N GLU A 90 -5.63 -10.24 -28.41
CA GLU A 90 -6.43 -10.17 -27.18
C GLU A 90 -5.57 -9.71 -26.00
N VAL A 91 -4.37 -10.27 -25.87
CA VAL A 91 -3.40 -9.88 -24.83
C VAL A 91 -2.90 -8.46 -25.07
N LYS A 92 -2.65 -8.10 -26.33
CA LYS A 92 -2.23 -6.74 -26.70
C LYS A 92 -3.30 -5.71 -26.36
N ASN A 93 -4.56 -6.00 -26.64
CA ASN A 93 -5.70 -5.13 -26.35
C ASN A 93 -5.92 -5.00 -24.85
N LEU A 94 -5.88 -6.12 -24.12
CA LEU A 94 -5.97 -6.10 -22.66
C LEU A 94 -4.86 -5.22 -22.06
N LEU A 95 -3.60 -5.40 -22.47
CA LEU A 95 -2.50 -4.60 -21.92
C LEU A 95 -2.65 -3.11 -22.24
N ASN A 96 -3.01 -2.72 -23.46
CA ASN A 96 -3.12 -1.29 -23.80
C ASN A 96 -4.31 -0.60 -23.11
N THR A 97 -5.31 -1.35 -22.66
CA THR A 97 -6.52 -0.80 -22.05
C THR A 97 -6.48 -0.85 -20.52
N THR A 98 -5.58 -1.65 -19.94
CA THR A 98 -5.54 -1.90 -18.50
C THR A 98 -4.59 -0.96 -17.76
N SER A 99 -5.05 -0.39 -16.64
CA SER A 99 -4.19 0.20 -15.62
C SER A 99 -4.51 -0.35 -14.23
N ILE A 100 -3.47 -0.59 -13.43
CA ILE A 100 -3.56 -1.02 -12.03
C ILE A 100 -2.97 0.08 -11.18
N SER A 101 -3.71 0.58 -10.20
CA SER A 101 -3.21 1.56 -9.23
C SER A 101 -3.30 1.05 -7.81
N CYS A 102 -2.29 1.41 -7.00
CA CYS A 102 -2.37 1.44 -5.55
C CYS A 102 -2.63 2.88 -5.17
N ASP A 103 -3.90 3.19 -4.86
CA ASP A 103 -4.34 4.56 -4.59
C ASP A 103 -3.95 5.00 -3.19
N ALA A 104 -3.94 4.07 -2.24
CA ALA A 104 -3.53 4.30 -0.86
C ALA A 104 -2.92 3.05 -0.25
N PHE A 105 -1.85 3.21 0.53
CA PHE A 105 -1.26 2.16 1.34
C PHE A 105 -0.79 2.77 2.66
N TYR A 106 -1.38 2.32 3.76
CA TYR A 106 -1.00 2.68 5.11
C TYR A 106 -0.99 1.42 5.97
N PHE A 107 0.09 1.21 6.69
CA PHE A 107 0.21 0.12 7.64
C PHE A 107 0.94 0.62 8.88
N SER A 108 0.30 0.58 10.04
CA SER A 108 1.01 0.62 11.31
C SER A 108 0.82 -0.70 12.03
N LYS A 109 1.83 -1.07 12.81
CA LYS A 109 1.74 -2.21 13.73
C LYS A 109 1.54 -1.66 15.13
N ASN A 110 0.48 -2.04 15.82
CA ASN A 110 0.36 -1.68 17.23
C ASN A 110 -0.11 -2.91 17.99
N GLU A 111 0.53 -3.20 19.12
CA GLU A 111 0.22 -4.40 19.90
C GLU A 111 -0.36 -3.98 21.23
N ARG A 112 -1.53 -4.51 21.53
CA ARG A 112 -2.14 -4.34 22.86
C ARG A 112 -2.50 -5.69 23.44
N LEU A 113 -2.67 -5.69 24.76
CA LEU A 113 -3.26 -6.83 25.45
C LEU A 113 -4.73 -6.99 25.05
N LEU A 114 -5.18 -8.25 25.00
CA LEU A 114 -6.59 -8.59 24.83
C LEU A 114 -7.41 -8.07 26.02
N ALA A 115 -8.52 -7.39 25.70
CA ALA A 115 -9.54 -7.10 26.70
C ALA A 115 -10.18 -8.41 27.17
N GLU A 116 -10.79 -8.39 28.35
CA GLU A 116 -11.37 -9.59 28.97
C GLU A 116 -12.37 -10.30 28.05
N ALA A 117 -13.27 -9.55 27.40
CA ALA A 117 -14.25 -10.08 26.46
C ALA A 117 -13.63 -10.71 25.19
N GLU A 118 -12.49 -10.18 24.72
CA GLU A 118 -11.79 -10.70 23.53
C GLU A 118 -10.96 -11.94 23.86
N ARG A 119 -10.55 -12.08 25.12
CA ARG A 119 -9.69 -13.17 25.59
C ARG A 119 -10.39 -14.53 25.52
N THR A 120 -11.68 -14.58 25.86
CA THR A 120 -12.47 -15.81 25.78
C THR A 120 -12.51 -16.34 24.35
N LYS A 121 -12.83 -15.48 23.38
CA LYS A 121 -12.85 -15.85 21.96
C LYS A 121 -11.45 -16.25 21.45
N TRP A 122 -10.43 -15.50 21.85
CA TRP A 122 -9.04 -15.82 21.46
C TRP A 122 -8.61 -17.20 21.98
N ILE A 123 -8.97 -17.56 23.21
CA ILE A 123 -8.70 -18.90 23.79
C ILE A 123 -9.39 -20.01 23.00
N GLU A 124 -10.63 -19.78 22.54
CA GLU A 124 -11.36 -20.74 21.70
C GLU A 124 -10.68 -20.90 20.34
N ASP A 125 -10.35 -19.80 19.67
CA ASP A 125 -9.73 -19.79 18.34
C ASP A 125 -8.30 -20.40 18.35
N HIS A 126 -7.60 -20.33 19.49
CA HIS A 126 -6.22 -20.82 19.65
C HIS A 126 -6.13 -22.03 20.59
N ALA A 127 -7.22 -22.78 20.75
CA ALA A 127 -7.29 -23.92 21.68
C ALA A 127 -6.20 -24.98 21.44
N GLU A 128 -5.79 -25.16 20.19
CA GLU A 128 -4.71 -26.07 19.77
C GLU A 128 -3.33 -25.59 20.23
N GLU A 129 -3.04 -24.29 20.13
CA GLU A 129 -1.78 -23.69 20.58
C GLU A 129 -1.68 -23.63 22.12
N LEU A 130 -2.83 -23.69 22.79
CA LEU A 130 -2.97 -23.71 24.24
C LEU A 130 -3.03 -25.14 24.80
N LYS A 131 -2.75 -26.18 24.00
CA LYS A 131 -2.59 -27.54 24.50
C LYS A 131 -1.34 -27.62 25.38
N SER A 132 -1.57 -27.49 26.68
CA SER A 132 -0.62 -27.74 27.75
C SER A 132 -1.33 -28.51 28.85
N ASP A 133 -0.64 -29.49 29.43
CA ASP A 133 -1.13 -30.23 30.60
C ASP A 133 -1.11 -29.35 31.87
N ASP A 134 -0.43 -28.20 31.83
CA ASP A 134 -0.39 -27.22 32.90
C ASP A 134 -1.41 -26.08 32.68
N ALA A 135 -2.47 -26.08 33.51
CA ALA A 135 -3.50 -25.06 33.53
C ALA A 135 -2.96 -23.65 33.87
N ALA A 136 -1.91 -23.55 34.70
CA ALA A 136 -1.28 -22.28 35.04
C ALA A 136 -0.50 -21.70 33.86
N GLU A 137 0.16 -22.55 33.07
CA GLU A 137 0.83 -22.12 31.83
C GLU A 137 -0.17 -21.66 30.77
N LYS A 138 -1.29 -22.39 30.62
CA LYS A 138 -2.39 -21.99 29.73
C LYS A 138 -2.97 -20.63 30.12
N ALA A 139 -3.24 -20.41 31.41
CA ALA A 139 -3.72 -19.13 31.92
C ALA A 139 -2.70 -18.00 31.70
N ARG A 140 -1.40 -18.26 31.88
CA ARG A 140 -0.33 -17.29 31.63
C ARG A 140 -0.23 -16.89 30.16
N LYS A 141 -0.29 -17.86 29.23
CA LYS A 141 -0.27 -17.60 27.77
C LYS A 141 -1.47 -16.77 27.34
N ALA A 142 -2.68 -17.15 27.79
CA ALA A 142 -3.89 -16.39 27.52
C ALA A 142 -3.85 -14.96 28.12
N ALA A 143 -3.22 -14.79 29.29
CA ALA A 143 -3.10 -13.48 29.91
C ALA A 143 -2.06 -12.55 29.26
N ALA A 144 -1.02 -13.12 28.68
CA ALA A 144 0.01 -12.40 27.95
C ALA A 144 -0.31 -12.19 26.45
N ALA A 145 -1.42 -12.76 25.98
CA ALA A 145 -1.81 -12.71 24.58
C ALA A 145 -2.10 -11.26 24.13
N LYS A 146 -1.53 -10.92 22.97
CA LYS A 146 -1.62 -9.61 22.34
C LYS A 146 -2.30 -9.73 21.00
N VAL A 147 -3.01 -8.69 20.61
CA VAL A 147 -3.54 -8.55 19.26
C VAL A 147 -2.93 -7.34 18.60
N ASP A 148 -2.74 -7.47 17.29
CA ASP A 148 -2.40 -6.34 16.44
C ASP A 148 -3.64 -5.45 16.28
N ASP A 149 -3.56 -4.22 16.78
CA ASP A 149 -4.56 -3.17 16.64
C ASP A 149 -4.08 -1.99 15.81
N GLY A 150 -2.97 -2.19 15.09
CA GLY A 150 -2.42 -1.22 14.16
C GLY A 150 -3.37 -0.91 13.00
N ALA A 151 -3.37 0.35 12.58
CA ALA A 151 -4.22 0.84 11.51
C ALA A 151 -3.69 0.33 10.17
N PHE A 152 -4.58 -0.17 9.32
CA PHE A 152 -4.25 -0.67 8.01
C PHE A 152 -5.28 -0.18 7.00
N LEU A 153 -4.80 0.45 5.94
CA LEU A 153 -5.58 0.87 4.79
C LEU A 153 -4.84 0.46 3.52
N MET A 154 -5.56 -0.17 2.61
CA MET A 154 -5.05 -0.54 1.30
C MET A 154 -6.16 -0.32 0.30
N MET A 155 -5.89 0.47 -0.72
CA MET A 155 -6.82 0.78 -1.81
C MET A 155 -6.15 0.47 -3.13
N PHE A 156 -6.77 -0.43 -3.89
CA PHE A 156 -6.36 -0.74 -5.25
C PHE A 156 -7.50 -0.48 -6.20
N GLU A 157 -7.14 -0.05 -7.40
CA GLU A 157 -8.08 0.15 -8.49
C GLU A 157 -7.51 -0.46 -9.76
N LEU A 158 -8.39 -1.10 -10.51
CA LEU A 158 -8.16 -1.65 -11.84
C LEU A 158 -9.08 -0.88 -12.78
N LYS A 159 -8.54 -0.31 -13.85
CA LYS A 159 -9.32 0.39 -14.89
C LYS A 159 -9.09 -0.24 -16.25
N PHE A 160 -10.15 -0.26 -17.05
CA PHE A 160 -10.16 -0.68 -18.44
C PHE A 160 -10.72 0.48 -19.29
N ASN A 161 -9.85 1.18 -20.02
CA ASN A 161 -10.22 2.38 -20.78
C ASN A 161 -11.28 2.13 -21.85
N GLU A 162 -11.29 0.92 -22.43
CA GLU A 162 -12.20 0.52 -23.50
C GLU A 162 -13.18 -0.59 -23.05
N GLY A 163 -13.18 -0.92 -21.75
CA GLY A 163 -13.94 -2.06 -21.22
C GLY A 163 -13.23 -3.42 -21.41
N LEU A 164 -13.33 -4.29 -20.41
CA LEU A 164 -12.69 -5.61 -20.41
C LEU A 164 -13.33 -6.58 -21.43
N ILE A 165 -14.65 -6.62 -21.50
CA ILE A 165 -15.40 -7.58 -22.32
C ILE A 165 -15.21 -7.24 -23.79
N GLY A 166 -15.40 -5.97 -24.18
CA GLY A 166 -15.12 -5.50 -25.53
C GLY A 166 -13.68 -5.77 -25.94
N ALA A 167 -12.70 -5.46 -25.08
CA ALA A 167 -11.28 -5.68 -25.37
C ALA A 167 -10.90 -7.15 -25.58
N LEU A 168 -11.52 -8.08 -24.83
CA LEU A 168 -11.22 -9.52 -24.93
C LEU A 168 -12.00 -10.22 -26.06
N THR A 169 -13.24 -9.82 -26.31
CA THR A 169 -14.13 -10.51 -27.26
C THR A 169 -14.09 -9.94 -28.67
N LYS A 170 -13.65 -8.68 -28.84
CA LYS A 170 -13.74 -7.91 -30.09
C LYS A 170 -15.19 -7.70 -30.59
N ASP A 171 -16.17 -7.84 -29.70
CA ASP A 171 -17.58 -7.60 -29.99
C ASP A 171 -18.00 -6.23 -29.41
N GLU A 172 -18.07 -5.23 -30.28
CA GLU A 172 -18.47 -3.88 -29.89
C GLU A 172 -19.92 -3.80 -29.39
N ASP A 173 -20.82 -4.62 -29.93
CA ASP A 173 -22.23 -4.58 -29.55
C ASP A 173 -22.41 -5.19 -28.15
N LEU A 174 -21.68 -6.27 -27.86
CA LEU A 174 -21.61 -6.86 -26.53
C LEU A 174 -21.00 -5.87 -25.51
N GLY A 175 -19.90 -5.20 -25.85
CA GLY A 175 -19.30 -4.18 -24.99
C GLY A 175 -20.20 -2.96 -24.76
N LYS A 176 -20.95 -2.50 -25.78
CA LYS A 176 -21.95 -1.42 -25.63
C LYS A 176 -23.12 -1.83 -24.73
N LEU A 177 -23.48 -3.11 -24.73
CA LEU A 177 -24.57 -3.64 -23.90
C LEU A 177 -24.14 -3.81 -22.44
N PHE A 178 -22.96 -4.39 -22.21
CA PHE A 178 -22.43 -4.67 -20.88
C PHE A 178 -20.92 -4.80 -20.92
N ASP A 179 -20.23 -3.92 -20.20
CA ASP A 179 -18.78 -4.00 -20.05
C ASP A 179 -18.33 -3.74 -18.60
N ILE A 180 -17.17 -4.28 -18.26
CA ILE A 180 -16.47 -4.04 -17.00
C ILE A 180 -15.40 -2.98 -17.27
N THR A 181 -15.64 -1.77 -16.79
CA THR A 181 -14.72 -0.63 -16.96
C THR A 181 -13.69 -0.52 -15.82
N GLY A 182 -13.88 -1.27 -14.74
CA GLY A 182 -12.92 -1.35 -13.66
C GLY A 182 -13.40 -2.17 -12.47
N ALA A 183 -12.51 -2.31 -11.50
CA ALA A 183 -12.77 -2.92 -10.20
C ALA A 183 -11.95 -2.20 -9.13
N SER A 184 -12.50 -2.02 -7.93
CA SER A 184 -11.77 -1.43 -6.82
C SER A 184 -11.81 -2.36 -5.60
N LEU A 185 -10.67 -2.55 -4.94
CA LEU A 185 -10.56 -3.26 -3.69
C LEU A 185 -10.13 -2.29 -2.59
N ARG A 186 -10.88 -2.28 -1.48
CA ARG A 186 -10.53 -1.53 -0.28
C ARG A 186 -10.44 -2.49 0.89
N VAL A 187 -9.29 -2.52 1.55
CA VAL A 187 -9.07 -3.26 2.78
C VAL A 187 -8.79 -2.27 3.90
N LEU A 188 -9.61 -2.32 4.94
CA LEU A 188 -9.52 -1.41 6.08
C LEU A 188 -9.56 -2.22 7.37
N ARG A 189 -8.59 -1.98 8.24
CA ARG A 189 -8.61 -2.39 9.65
C ARG A 189 -8.25 -1.18 10.49
N CYS A 190 -9.22 -0.67 11.24
CA CYS A 190 -9.03 0.53 12.02
C CYS A 190 -9.91 0.52 13.27
N ARG A 191 -9.37 0.97 14.40
CA ARG A 191 -10.15 1.31 15.60
C ARG A 191 -10.59 2.77 15.52
N GLU A 192 -11.62 3.12 16.28
CA GLU A 192 -12.13 4.50 16.32
C GLU A 192 -11.03 5.53 16.63
N SER A 193 -10.08 5.18 17.53
CA SER A 193 -8.95 6.02 17.89
C SER A 193 -8.00 6.35 16.71
N SER A 194 -7.94 5.49 15.71
CA SER A 194 -7.02 5.62 14.56
C SER A 194 -7.75 6.07 13.28
N LYS A 195 -9.07 6.22 13.35
CA LYS A 195 -9.92 6.54 12.20
C LYS A 195 -9.56 7.88 11.57
N LYS A 196 -9.41 8.92 12.40
CA LYS A 196 -9.06 10.27 11.96
C LYS A 196 -7.74 10.29 11.17
N ILE A 197 -6.75 9.52 11.61
CA ILE A 197 -5.44 9.43 10.94
C ILE A 197 -5.59 8.86 9.53
N LEU A 198 -6.40 7.80 9.36
CA LEU A 198 -6.64 7.21 8.04
C LEU A 198 -7.49 8.11 7.14
N GLU A 199 -8.46 8.84 7.70
CA GLU A 199 -9.27 9.81 6.95
C GLU A 199 -8.42 10.98 6.44
N GLU A 200 -7.58 11.55 7.31
CA GLU A 200 -6.63 12.61 6.93
C GLU A 200 -5.63 12.11 5.89
N TYR A 201 -5.07 10.91 6.07
CA TYR A 201 -4.17 10.30 5.10
C TYR A 201 -4.83 10.07 3.73
N ALA A 202 -6.05 9.53 3.70
CA ALA A 202 -6.78 9.31 2.45
C ALA A 202 -7.14 10.63 1.76
N ALA A 203 -7.47 11.68 2.52
CA ALA A 203 -7.75 13.02 1.98
C ALA A 203 -6.50 13.62 1.31
N LEU A 204 -5.32 13.52 1.94
CA LEU A 204 -4.06 14.01 1.37
C LEU A 204 -3.74 13.41 0.00
N LEU A 205 -4.05 12.12 -0.19
CA LEU A 205 -3.82 11.44 -1.47
C LEU A 205 -4.85 11.81 -2.54
N GLY A 206 -6.03 12.31 -2.14
CA GLY A 206 -7.08 12.74 -3.07
C GLY A 206 -6.92 14.17 -3.59
N GLU A 207 -6.04 14.97 -2.99
CA GLU A 207 -5.72 16.34 -3.42
C GLU A 207 -4.62 16.41 -4.50
N GLU A 208 -3.96 15.29 -4.82
CA GLU A 208 -2.92 15.18 -5.88
C GLU A 208 -3.44 14.59 -7.21
#